data_AF-A0A1F4ZXC3-F1
#
_entry.id   AF-A0A1F4ZXC3-F1
#
_cell.length_a   1.000
_cell.length_b   1.000
_cell.length_c   1.000
_cell.angle_alpha   90.00
_cell.angle_beta   90.00
_cell.angle_gamma   90.00
#
_symmetry.space_group_name_H-M   'P 1'
#
loop_
_entity.id
_entity.type
_entity.pdbx_description
1 polymer ?
#
loop_
_entity_poly.entity_id
_entity_poly.type
_entity_poly.pdbx_seq_one_letter_code
_entity_poly.pdbx_strand_id
1 'polypeptide(L)' 'MTLAKAENEELKTRLDYVRSPEFVEKEVKERFGWGRPGEEILIIEQQEMSNVQYSIPSGSYEKQEPNWKKWWDLYIKL' A
#
# COMPACT_ATOMS: atom_id res chain seq x y z
N MET A 1 15.54 -36.80 5.45
CA MET A 1 15.34 -36.07 6.71
C MET A 1 14.10 -36.61 7.40
N THR A 2 14.08 -36.76 8.72
CA THR A 2 12.91 -37.23 9.48
C THR A 2 11.87 -36.10 9.60
N LEU A 3 10.57 -36.39 9.50
CA LEU A 3 9.47 -35.42 9.61
C LEU A 3 9.64 -34.44 10.79
N ALA A 4 9.95 -34.96 11.98
CA ALA A 4 10.16 -34.14 13.18
C ALA A 4 11.34 -33.15 13.08
N LYS A 5 12.36 -33.42 12.26
CA LYS A 5 13.48 -32.48 12.05
C LYS A 5 13.07 -31.33 11.15
N ALA A 6 12.33 -31.62 10.07
CA ALA A 6 11.81 -30.59 9.17
C ALA A 6 10.84 -29.65 9.91
N GLU A 7 9.94 -30.21 10.72
CA GLU A 7 9.01 -29.43 11.55
C GLU A 7 9.76 -28.54 12.56
N ASN A 8 10.83 -29.05 13.18
CA ASN A 8 11.64 -28.26 14.10
C ASN A 8 12.34 -27.08 13.40
N GLU A 9 12.87 -27.30 12.19
CA GLU A 9 13.50 -26.25 11.38
C GLU A 9 12.50 -25.18 10.93
N GLU A 10 11.29 -25.60 10.52
CA GLU A 10 10.20 -24.67 10.19
C GLU A 10 9.82 -23.81 11.40
N LEU A 11 9.62 -24.43 12.56
CA LEU A 11 9.24 -23.72 13.78
C LEU A 11 10.31 -22.72 14.23
N LYS A 12 11.60 -23.07 14.08
CA LYS A 12 12.71 -22.13 14.36
C LYS A 12 12.68 -20.95 13.40
N THR A 13 12.50 -21.19 12.11
CA THR A 13 12.42 -20.14 11.10
C THR A 13 11.27 -19.19 11.39
N ARG A 14 10.12 -19.73 11.79
CA ARG A 14 8.95 -18.93 12.17
C ARG A 14 9.16 -18.15 13.47
N LEU A 15 9.84 -18.75 14.45
CA LEU A 15 10.19 -18.08 15.70
C LEU A 15 11.11 -16.88 15.45
N ASP A 16 12.10 -17.05 14.57
CA ASP A 16 13.03 -15.97 14.20
C ASP A 16 12.31 -14.84 13.46
N TYR A 17 11.39 -15.18 12.55
CA TYR A 17 10.56 -14.20 11.86
C TYR A 17 9.65 -13.40 12.82
N VAL A 18 8.95 -14.07 13.75
CA VAL A 18 8.05 -13.39 14.70
C VAL A 18 8.81 -12.45 15.65
N ARG A 19 10.11 -12.72 15.87
CA ARG A 19 10.98 -11.86 16.67
C ARG A 19 11.60 -10.70 15.87
N SER A 20 11.40 -10.67 14.55
CA SER A 20 12.04 -9.69 13.70
C SER A 20 11.38 -8.31 13.85
N PRO A 21 12.13 -7.20 13.66
CA PRO A 21 11.57 -5.86 13.70
C PRO A 21 10.43 -5.65 12.71
N GLU A 22 10.51 -6.29 11.54
CA GLU A 22 9.51 -6.19 10.48
C GLU A 22 8.17 -6.80 10.93
N PHE A 23 8.21 -7.93 11.64
CA PHE A 23 7.00 -8.53 12.19
C PHE A 23 6.36 -7.64 13.27
N VAL A 24 7.19 -7.05 14.15
CA VAL A 24 6.70 -6.12 15.18
C VAL A 24 6.05 -4.89 14.54
N GLU A 25 6.71 -4.27 13.54
CA GLU A 25 6.16 -3.13 12.83
C GLU A 25 4.85 -3.48 12.12
N LYS A 26 4.77 -4.66 11.50
CA LYS A 26 3.56 -5.16 10.85
C LYS A 26 2.41 -5.30 11.85
N GLU A 27 2.60 -5.99 12.96
CA GLU A 27 1.55 -6.15 13.98
C GLU A 27 1.14 -4.81 14.59
N VAL A 28 2.10 -3.89 14.81
CA VAL A 28 1.82 -2.54 15.31
C VAL A 28 0.94 -1.75 14.33
N LYS A 29 1.25 -1.80 13.04
CA LYS A 29 0.46 -1.15 11.97
C LYS A 29 -0.91 -1.79 11.81
N GLU A 30 -0.99 -3.11 11.76
CA GLU A 30 -2.23 -3.84 11.47
C GLU A 30 -3.20 -3.89 12.66
N ARG A 31 -2.69 -4.02 13.90
CA ARG A 31 -3.52 -4.16 15.10
C ARG A 31 -3.88 -2.84 15.74
N PHE A 32 -2.93 -1.91 15.77
CA PHE A 32 -3.06 -0.67 16.51
C PHE A 32 -3.18 0.54 15.60
N GLY A 33 -2.92 0.38 14.29
CA GLY A 33 -2.92 1.51 13.36
C GLY A 33 -1.87 2.55 13.72
N TRP A 34 -0.73 2.14 14.28
CA TRP A 34 0.33 3.06 14.68
C TRP A 34 1.39 3.20 13.58
N GLY A 35 1.91 4.42 13.45
CA GLY A 35 3.01 4.79 12.57
C GLY A 35 4.20 5.28 13.37
N ARG A 36 5.33 5.47 12.70
CA ARG A 36 6.53 6.04 13.32
C ARG A 36 6.34 7.55 13.57
N PRO A 37 7.13 8.14 14.48
CA PRO A 37 7.16 9.59 14.63
C PRO A 37 7.46 10.27 13.28
N GLY A 38 6.60 11.19 12.86
CA GLY A 38 6.71 11.91 11.58
C GLY A 38 5.93 11.27 10.42
N GLU A 39 5.35 10.08 10.60
CA GLU A 39 4.39 9.51 9.65
C GLU A 39 2.98 10.05 9.92
N GLU A 40 2.24 10.38 8.86
CA GLU A 40 0.82 10.69 8.92
C GLU A 40 -0.01 9.45 8.56
N ILE A 41 -0.94 9.08 9.43
CA ILE A 41 -1.75 7.86 9.26
C ILE A 41 -3.09 8.26 8.64
N LEU A 42 -3.29 7.87 7.38
CA LEU A 42 -4.53 8.12 6.64
C LEU A 42 -5.49 6.95 6.81
N ILE A 43 -6.58 7.15 7.54
CA ILE A 43 -7.67 6.19 7.64
C ILE A 43 -8.68 6.55 6.55
N ILE A 44 -8.74 5.75 5.49
CA ILE A 44 -9.74 5.90 4.44
C ILE A 44 -10.96 5.11 4.87
N GLU A 45 -11.97 5.79 5.40
CA GLU A 45 -13.29 5.21 5.53
C GLU A 45 -13.77 4.86 4.13
N GLN A 46 -14.11 3.60 3.90
CA GLN A 46 -14.78 3.19 2.68
C GLN A 46 -16.16 3.83 2.71
N GLN A 47 -16.26 5.07 2.22
CA GLN A 47 -17.53 5.62 1.85
C GLN A 47 -18.10 4.65 0.83
N GLU A 48 -19.24 4.04 1.15
CA GLU A 48 -20.12 3.42 0.17
C GLU A 48 -20.06 4.32 -1.06
N MET A 49 -19.43 3.86 -2.15
CA MET A 49 -19.29 4.61 -3.39
C MET A 49 -20.66 4.71 -4.07
N SER A 50 -21.65 5.21 -3.35
CA SER A 50 -22.91 5.67 -3.88
C SER A 50 -22.68 7.13 -4.30
N ASN A 51 -22.17 7.27 -5.52
CA ASN A 51 -22.17 8.53 -6.26
C ASN A 51 -21.34 9.68 -5.68
N VAL A 52 -20.05 9.46 -5.39
CA VAL A 52 -19.10 10.58 -5.55
C VAL A 52 -18.88 10.77 -7.04
N GLN A 53 -19.87 11.40 -7.69
CA GLN A 53 -19.63 12.11 -8.92
C GLN A 53 -18.65 13.21 -8.56
N TYR A 54 -17.36 12.98 -8.82
CA TYR A 54 -16.44 14.08 -9.04
C TYR A 54 -17.13 14.94 -10.10
N SER A 55 -17.67 16.09 -9.69
CA SER A 55 -18.18 17.08 -10.61
C SER A 55 -16.97 17.60 -11.37
N ILE A 56 -16.58 16.88 -12.42
CA ILE A 56 -15.74 17.43 -13.47
C ILE A 56 -16.54 18.62 -13.98
N PRO A 57 -16.06 19.86 -13.82
CA PRO A 57 -16.74 21.01 -14.37
C PRO A 57 -16.95 20.71 -15.85
N SER A 58 -18.21 20.70 -16.29
CA SER A 58 -18.59 20.56 -17.68
C SER A 58 -18.16 21.82 -18.44
N GLY A 59 -16.85 21.94 -18.61
CA GLY A 59 -16.17 23.07 -19.22
C GLY A 59 -14.99 22.53 -19.99
N SER A 60 -15.19 22.37 -21.30
CA SER A 60 -14.28 21.86 -22.30
C SER A 60 -14.07 20.33 -22.32
N TYR A 61 -14.53 19.74 -23.42
CA TYR A 61 -14.14 18.43 -23.90
C TYR A 61 -12.66 18.52 -24.33
N GLU A 62 -11.74 18.67 -23.39
CA GLU A 62 -10.34 18.45 -23.69
C GLU A 62 -10.19 16.99 -24.10
N LYS A 63 -9.71 16.76 -25.32
CA LYS A 63 -9.36 15.43 -25.82
C LYS A 63 -8.57 14.74 -24.71
N GLN A 64 -9.11 13.65 -24.15
CA GLN A 64 -8.40 12.89 -23.14
C GLN A 64 -7.15 12.29 -23.78
N GLU A 65 -6.02 12.97 -23.62
CA GLU A 65 -4.75 12.47 -24.10
C GLU A 65 -4.34 11.25 -23.27
N PRO A 66 -3.80 10.20 -23.90
CA PRO A 66 -3.35 9.03 -23.18
C PRO A 66 -2.18 9.39 -22.27
N ASN A 67 -2.09 8.73 -21.11
CA ASN A 67 -1.13 9.08 -20.05
C ASN A 67 0.33 9.13 -20.53
N TRP A 68 0.73 8.25 -21.46
CA TRP A 68 2.09 8.26 -22.02
C TRP A 68 2.42 9.58 -22.72
N LYS A 69 1.44 10.24 -23.36
CA LYS A 69 1.64 11.49 -24.09
C LYS A 69 1.81 12.66 -23.12
N LYS A 70 1.06 12.65 -22.01
CA LYS A 70 1.22 13.60 -20.90
C LYS A 70 2.63 13.51 -20.30
N TRP A 71 3.11 12.28 -20.05
CA TRP A 71 4.48 12.06 -19.58
C TRP A 71 5.52 12.50 -20.63
N TRP A 72 5.28 12.23 -21.90
CA TRP A 72 6.18 12.67 -22.96
C TRP A 72 6.29 14.20 -23.03
N ASP A 73 5.17 14.91 -23.01
CA ASP A 73 5.16 16.38 -23.09
C ASP A 73 5.78 17.04 -21.85
N LEU A 74 5.66 16.45 -20.66
CA LEU A 74 6.28 16.96 -19.44
C LEU A 74 7.80 16.81 -19.40
N TYR A 75 8.34 15.70 -19.95
CA TYR A 75 9.72 15.31 -19.71
C TYR A 75 10.63 15.36 -20.95
N ILE A 76 10.08 15.26 -22.16
CA ILE A 76 10.86 15.15 -23.40
C ILE A 76 10.79 16.44 -24.23
N LYS A 77 9.71 17.21 -24.11
CA LYS A 77 9.41 18.36 -24.99
C LYS A 77 9.96 19.71 -24.46
N LEU A 78 11.11 19.69 -23.77
CA LEU A 78 11.84 20.90 -23.36
C LEU A 78 12.58 21.51 -24.55
#